data_AF-A0A660QG26-F1
#
_entry.id   AF-A0A660QG26-F1
#
_cell.length_a   1.000
_cell.length_b   1.000
_cell.length_c   1.000
_cell.angle_alpha   90.00
_cell.angle_beta   90.00
_cell.angle_gamma   90.00
#
_symmetry.space_group_name_H-M   'P 1'
#
loop_
_entity.id
_entity.type
_entity.pdbx_description
1 polymer ?
#
loop_
_entity_poly.entity_id
_entity_poly.type
_entity_poly.pdbx_seq_one_letter_code
_entity_poly.pdbx_strand_id
1 'polypeptide(L)'
;MNKAILNLTIAGILLTGGVAFAKPLPAELIMGNGRSWKGMLVRRDGDWIEFSTGNSAKPIRIGASTVKELNFEVRINAEKISEMIKNREFERVIDLLSRTIEPFAEYSDIPSNLTKYNSLLMEMYYRAEQYDKSLAISSKIAGDDRNPPLQAKARVYQALALIDSGNSDEAKTLLSEYGWDKDASADAAPEELYIKAKLMQLNGEYGNAMESVAKVVAFYSHDPDWIRPAEMLCAEIYTDLGLYDSAEEVCRQIRILYKNTPEFDKVKKLRIRIEKLRAEQKLNESLKSEEA
;
A
#
# COMPACT_ATOMS: atom_id res chain seq x y z
N MET A 1 -76.40 37.33 -7.51
CA MET A 1 -75.62 37.15 -8.77
C MET A 1 -74.18 37.44 -8.40
N ASN A 2 -73.17 36.56 -8.49
CA ASN A 2 -72.82 35.46 -9.39
C ASN A 2 -72.15 34.35 -8.56
N LYS A 3 -72.62 33.11 -8.66
CA LYS A 3 -72.04 31.97 -9.42
C LYS A 3 -70.64 31.52 -8.95
N ALA A 4 -70.67 30.31 -8.38
CA ALA A 4 -69.56 29.42 -8.10
C ALA A 4 -68.71 29.11 -9.33
N ILE A 5 -67.40 28.92 -9.13
CA ILE A 5 -66.59 27.92 -9.85
C ILE A 5 -65.60 27.32 -8.84
N LEU A 6 -65.88 26.07 -8.49
CA LEU A 6 -65.00 25.14 -7.80
C LEU A 6 -64.09 24.54 -8.88
N ASN A 7 -62.79 24.83 -8.85
CA ASN A 7 -61.81 24.13 -9.69
C ASN A 7 -60.91 23.27 -8.79
N LEU A 8 -61.14 21.96 -8.87
CA LEU A 8 -60.17 20.93 -8.54
C LEU A 8 -59.02 21.02 -9.55
N THR A 9 -57.78 21.12 -9.06
CA THR A 9 -56.61 20.71 -9.85
C THR A 9 -55.65 19.90 -8.99
N ILE A 10 -55.76 18.60 -9.25
CA ILE A 10 -54.82 17.49 -9.13
C ILE A 10 -53.35 17.88 -8.92
N ALA A 11 -52.79 17.28 -7.85
CA ALA A 11 -51.45 16.71 -7.71
C ALA A 11 -50.34 17.21 -8.64
N GLY A 12 -49.45 18.03 -8.09
CA GLY A 12 -48.03 18.04 -8.44
C GLY A 12 -47.23 17.52 -7.25
N ILE A 13 -47.13 16.20 -7.09
CA ILE A 13 -46.06 15.60 -6.29
C ILE A 13 -44.78 15.91 -7.06
N LEU A 14 -44.11 17.00 -6.70
CA LEU A 14 -42.71 17.18 -7.01
C LEU A 14 -42.00 16.02 -6.31
N LEU A 15 -41.62 15.03 -7.11
CA LEU A 15 -40.54 14.11 -6.80
C LEU A 15 -39.30 14.98 -6.57
N THR A 16 -39.13 15.47 -5.34
CA THR A 16 -37.82 15.86 -4.84
C THR A 16 -37.04 14.55 -4.76
N GLY A 17 -36.44 14.16 -5.88
CA GLY A 17 -35.26 13.33 -5.86
C GLY A 17 -34.26 14.08 -5.01
N GLY A 18 -34.22 13.74 -3.71
CA GLY A 18 -33.24 14.29 -2.79
C GLY A 18 -31.89 13.84 -3.31
N VAL A 19 -31.22 14.72 -4.05
CA VAL A 19 -29.78 14.62 -4.22
C VAL A 19 -29.25 14.74 -2.81
N ALA A 20 -28.81 13.63 -2.22
CA ALA A 20 -28.14 13.63 -0.94
C ALA A 20 -26.88 14.49 -1.13
N PHE A 21 -26.95 15.75 -0.73
CA PHE A 21 -25.79 16.62 -0.77
C PHE A 21 -24.77 16.08 0.23
N ALA A 22 -23.56 15.80 -0.26
CA ALA A 22 -22.45 15.41 0.60
C ALA A 22 -22.28 16.45 1.72
N LYS A 23 -21.98 15.98 2.94
CA LYS A 23 -21.76 16.90 4.06
C LYS A 23 -20.53 17.77 3.76
N PRO A 24 -20.58 19.09 3.96
CA PRO A 24 -19.43 19.94 3.72
C PRO A 24 -18.21 19.48 4.52
N LEU A 25 -17.04 19.45 3.88
CA LEU A 25 -15.81 18.90 4.43
C LEU A 25 -14.84 20.04 4.82
N PRO A 26 -14.33 20.07 6.06
CA PRO A 26 -13.34 21.07 6.45
C PRO A 26 -12.03 20.84 5.69
N ALA A 27 -11.57 21.89 5.01
CA ALA A 27 -10.33 21.86 4.24
C ALA A 27 -9.69 23.25 4.15
N GLU A 28 -8.39 23.25 3.92
CA GLU A 28 -7.67 24.41 3.39
C GLU A 28 -7.47 24.21 1.88
N LEU A 29 -7.96 25.17 1.11
CA LEU A 29 -7.80 25.26 -0.32
C LEU A 29 -6.53 26.06 -0.64
N ILE A 30 -5.59 25.48 -1.40
CA ILE A 30 -4.36 26.14 -1.83
C ILE A 30 -4.36 26.25 -3.36
N MET A 31 -4.15 27.46 -3.87
CA MET A 31 -4.11 27.75 -5.31
C MET A 31 -2.69 27.75 -5.87
N GLY A 32 -2.55 27.59 -7.19
CA GLY A 32 -1.26 27.63 -7.88
C GLY A 32 -0.46 28.93 -7.67
N ASN A 33 -1.14 30.05 -7.44
CA ASN A 33 -0.51 31.35 -7.16
C ASN A 33 -0.12 31.56 -5.69
N GLY A 34 -0.23 30.53 -4.84
CA GLY A 34 0.13 30.58 -3.43
C GLY A 34 -0.94 31.15 -2.48
N ARG A 35 -2.09 31.62 -2.99
CA ARG A 35 -3.21 32.01 -2.12
C ARG A 35 -3.82 30.77 -1.47
N SER A 36 -4.18 30.87 -0.19
CA SER A 36 -4.93 29.82 0.51
C SER A 36 -6.12 30.35 1.28
N TRP A 37 -7.12 29.49 1.47
CA TRP A 37 -8.30 29.77 2.29
C TRP A 37 -8.68 28.54 3.10
N LYS A 38 -8.90 28.72 4.41
CA LYS A 38 -9.54 27.72 5.26
C LYS A 38 -11.05 27.85 5.15
N GLY A 39 -11.74 26.73 5.12
CA GLY A 39 -13.18 26.73 4.90
C GLY A 39 -13.77 25.33 4.78
N MET A 40 -14.91 25.27 4.11
CA MET A 40 -15.66 24.04 3.89
C MET A 40 -15.76 23.78 2.39
N LEU A 41 -15.31 22.62 1.95
CA LEU A 41 -15.58 22.08 0.63
C LEU A 41 -17.04 21.62 0.61
N VAL A 42 -17.87 22.28 -0.18
CA VAL A 42 -19.33 22.12 -0.14
C VAL A 42 -19.79 21.03 -1.08
N ARG A 43 -19.23 20.99 -2.30
CA ARG A 43 -19.66 20.08 -3.35
C ARG A 43 -18.62 19.95 -4.48
N ARG A 44 -18.59 18.78 -5.13
CA ARG A 44 -18.02 18.54 -6.46
C ARG A 44 -19.11 18.64 -7.55
N ASP A 45 -18.84 19.35 -8.63
CA ASP A 45 -19.72 19.46 -9.81
C ASP A 45 -18.89 19.30 -11.10
N GLY A 46 -18.67 18.05 -11.50
CA GLY A 46 -17.73 17.72 -12.58
C GLY A 46 -16.34 18.25 -12.26
N ASP A 47 -15.77 19.03 -13.19
CA ASP A 47 -14.45 19.64 -13.02
C ASP A 47 -14.42 20.81 -12.01
N TRP A 48 -15.56 21.23 -11.48
CA TRP A 48 -15.65 22.35 -10.55
C TRP A 48 -15.77 21.88 -9.10
N ILE A 49 -15.24 22.67 -8.18
CA ILE A 49 -15.47 22.56 -6.74
C ILE A 49 -16.18 23.82 -6.24
N GLU A 50 -17.11 23.64 -5.32
CA GLU A 50 -17.70 24.72 -4.54
C GLU A 50 -17.05 24.76 -3.16
N PHE A 51 -16.49 25.90 -2.79
CA PHE A 51 -15.76 26.09 -1.54
C PHE A 51 -16.33 27.29 -0.78
N SER A 52 -16.62 27.13 0.50
CA SER A 52 -17.09 28.21 1.37
C SER A 52 -15.95 28.67 2.28
N THR A 53 -15.56 29.93 2.18
CA THR A 53 -14.47 30.52 2.99
C THR A 53 -14.94 31.02 4.35
N GLY A 54 -16.24 30.94 4.66
CA GLY A 54 -16.86 31.51 5.86
C GLY A 54 -17.02 33.03 5.85
N ASN A 55 -16.30 33.75 4.97
CA ASN A 55 -16.34 35.22 4.87
C ASN A 55 -17.36 35.73 3.83
N SER A 56 -17.87 34.85 2.95
CA SER A 56 -18.86 35.17 1.93
C SER A 56 -20.15 34.37 2.12
N ALA A 57 -21.29 35.00 1.85
CA ALA A 57 -22.61 34.35 1.94
C ALA A 57 -22.82 33.26 0.88
N LYS A 58 -22.05 33.30 -0.21
CA LYS A 58 -22.08 32.31 -1.29
C LYS A 58 -20.73 31.59 -1.39
N PRO A 59 -20.71 30.26 -1.62
CA PRO A 59 -19.50 29.54 -1.97
C PRO A 59 -18.86 30.10 -3.24
N ILE A 60 -17.54 30.04 -3.31
CA ILE A 60 -16.78 30.30 -4.54
C ILE A 60 -16.73 29.02 -5.37
N ARG A 61 -16.89 29.15 -6.68
CA ARG A 61 -16.79 28.05 -7.65
C ARG A 61 -15.45 28.12 -8.37
N ILE A 62 -14.66 27.06 -8.27
CA ILE A 62 -13.27 27.01 -8.75
C ILE A 62 -13.07 25.75 -9.57
N GLY A 63 -12.33 25.84 -10.68
CA GLY A 63 -11.97 24.66 -11.47
C GLY A 63 -10.91 23.85 -10.75
N ALA A 64 -11.12 22.54 -10.57
CA ALA A 64 -10.19 21.67 -9.84
C ALA A 64 -8.77 21.69 -10.40
N SER A 65 -8.61 21.82 -11.71
CA SER A 65 -7.30 21.94 -12.36
C SER A 65 -6.50 23.18 -11.94
N THR A 66 -7.15 24.19 -11.35
CA THR A 66 -6.50 25.40 -10.84
C THR A 66 -6.10 25.28 -9.36
N VAL A 67 -6.58 24.24 -8.69
CA VAL A 67 -6.27 23.94 -7.29
C VAL A 67 -4.92 23.27 -7.22
N LYS A 68 -4.01 23.86 -6.45
CA LYS A 68 -2.69 23.28 -6.22
C LYS A 68 -2.74 22.15 -5.21
N GLU A 69 -3.53 22.30 -4.15
CA GLU A 69 -3.65 21.29 -3.10
C GLU A 69 -4.91 21.52 -2.26
N LEU A 70 -5.49 20.41 -1.77
CA LEU A 70 -6.50 20.39 -0.71
C LEU A 70 -5.91 19.80 0.57
N ASN A 71 -5.91 20.58 1.64
CA ASN A 71 -5.49 20.13 2.95
C ASN A 71 -6.70 19.83 3.82
N PHE A 72 -7.13 18.57 3.85
CA PHE A 72 -8.28 18.14 4.62
C PHE A 72 -7.96 18.06 6.12
N GLU A 73 -8.93 18.43 6.96
CA GLU A 73 -8.84 18.21 8.40
C GLU A 73 -9.20 16.75 8.72
N VAL A 74 -8.22 15.85 8.61
CA VAL A 74 -8.40 14.42 8.89
C VAL A 74 -8.09 14.13 10.37
N ARG A 75 -9.10 13.68 11.12
CA ARG A 75 -8.98 13.37 12.54
C ARG A 75 -8.68 11.89 12.76
N ILE A 76 -7.39 11.58 12.89
CA ILE A 76 -6.89 10.23 13.17
C ILE A 76 -5.92 10.30 14.35
N ASN A 77 -6.08 9.39 15.31
CA ASN A 77 -5.15 9.23 16.42
C ASN A 77 -3.97 8.35 15.97
N ALA A 78 -2.78 8.96 15.84
CA ALA A 78 -1.59 8.30 15.32
C ALA A 78 -1.04 7.25 16.29
N GLU A 79 -1.13 7.50 17.60
CA GLU A 79 -0.68 6.59 18.65
C GLU A 79 -1.46 5.28 18.61
N LYS A 80 -2.79 5.38 18.48
CA LYS A 80 -3.70 4.23 18.35
C LYS A 80 -3.42 3.42 17.09
N ILE A 81 -3.15 4.08 15.96
CA ILE A 81 -2.73 3.38 14.74
C ILE A 81 -1.39 2.66 14.98
N SER A 82 -0.41 3.34 15.56
CA SER A 82 0.90 2.74 15.85
C SER A 82 0.78 1.51 16.76
N GLU A 83 -0.08 1.58 17.78
CA GLU A 83 -0.38 0.45 18.67
C GLU A 83 -0.99 -0.74 17.91
N MET A 84 -2.02 -0.49 17.08
CA MET A 84 -2.63 -1.54 16.24
C MET A 84 -1.62 -2.18 15.29
N ILE A 85 -0.75 -1.39 14.64
CA ILE A 85 0.31 -1.91 13.76
C ILE A 85 1.29 -2.79 14.54
N LYS A 86 1.72 -2.35 15.74
CA LYS A 86 2.59 -3.15 16.62
C LYS A 86 1.94 -4.48 16.99
N ASN A 87 0.63 -4.49 17.23
CA ASN A 87 -0.15 -5.68 17.55
C ASN A 87 -0.55 -6.53 16.34
N ARG A 88 -0.10 -6.19 15.12
CA ARG A 88 -0.46 -6.88 13.85
C ARG A 88 -1.94 -6.81 13.50
N GLU A 89 -2.66 -5.81 14.00
CA GLU A 89 -4.09 -5.61 13.76
C GLU A 89 -4.34 -4.88 12.43
N PHE A 90 -3.71 -5.35 11.34
CA PHE A 90 -3.68 -4.64 10.06
C PHE A 90 -5.08 -4.38 9.48
N GLU A 91 -5.99 -5.36 9.57
CA GLU A 91 -7.38 -5.20 9.12
C GLU A 91 -8.12 -4.10 9.88
N ARG A 92 -7.87 -3.95 11.18
CA ARG A 92 -8.50 -2.86 11.97
C ARG A 92 -7.95 -1.50 11.58
N VAL A 93 -6.67 -1.42 11.22
CA VAL A 93 -6.07 -0.19 10.68
C VAL A 93 -6.65 0.13 9.31
N ILE A 94 -6.77 -0.85 8.42
CA ILE A 94 -7.38 -0.73 7.09
C ILE A 94 -8.81 -0.19 7.22
N ASP A 95 -9.63 -0.79 8.07
CA ASP A 95 -11.01 -0.38 8.31
C ASP A 95 -11.10 1.06 8.81
N LEU A 96 -10.26 1.43 9.79
CA LEU A 96 -10.23 2.77 10.36
C LEU A 96 -9.83 3.80 9.30
N LEU A 97 -8.73 3.55 8.57
CA LEU A 97 -8.24 4.46 7.55
C LEU A 97 -9.25 4.63 6.42
N SER A 98 -9.74 3.52 5.86
CA SER A 98 -10.69 3.52 4.74
C SER A 98 -11.96 4.31 5.09
N ARG A 99 -12.59 4.02 6.23
CA ARG A 99 -13.78 4.77 6.68
C ARG A 99 -13.50 6.25 6.92
N THR A 100 -12.28 6.59 7.35
CA THR A 100 -11.92 7.97 7.65
C THR A 100 -11.66 8.78 6.38
N ILE A 101 -11.08 8.16 5.35
CA ILE A 101 -10.76 8.85 4.09
C ILE A 101 -11.89 8.81 3.06
N GLU A 102 -12.83 7.86 3.17
CA GLU A 102 -13.97 7.68 2.26
C GLU A 102 -14.73 8.98 1.95
N PRO A 103 -15.02 9.87 2.93
CA PRO A 103 -15.75 11.11 2.64
C PRO A 103 -15.04 12.04 1.65
N PHE A 104 -13.73 11.88 1.44
CA PHE A 104 -12.95 12.72 0.54
C PHE A 104 -12.70 12.09 -0.84
N ALA A 105 -13.22 10.87 -1.09
CA ALA A 105 -12.91 10.09 -2.29
C ALA A 105 -13.27 10.82 -3.61
N GLU A 106 -14.32 11.66 -3.60
CA GLU A 106 -14.76 12.45 -4.75
C GLU A 106 -13.76 13.54 -5.19
N TYR A 107 -12.71 13.78 -4.38
CA TYR A 107 -11.65 14.76 -4.62
C TYR A 107 -10.28 14.10 -4.80
N SER A 108 -10.23 12.79 -4.99
CA SER A 108 -8.97 12.02 -5.08
C SER A 108 -8.12 12.35 -6.31
N ASP A 109 -8.69 13.02 -7.31
CA ASP A 109 -8.01 13.57 -8.47
C ASP A 109 -7.22 14.86 -8.14
N ILE A 110 -7.59 15.55 -7.06
CA ILE A 110 -6.93 16.78 -6.62
C ILE A 110 -5.79 16.44 -5.65
N PRO A 111 -4.58 16.99 -5.85
CA PRO A 111 -3.50 16.88 -4.88
C PRO A 111 -3.97 17.19 -3.45
N SER A 112 -3.61 16.34 -2.50
CA SER A 112 -4.04 16.53 -1.12
C SER A 112 -3.14 15.87 -0.09
N ASN A 113 -3.31 16.27 1.16
CA ASN A 113 -2.68 15.61 2.29
C ASN A 113 -3.20 14.18 2.54
N LEU A 114 -4.09 13.63 1.70
CA LEU A 114 -4.56 12.24 1.78
C LEU A 114 -3.52 11.23 1.30
N THR A 115 -2.56 11.64 0.47
CA THR A 115 -1.53 10.73 -0.07
C THR A 115 -0.74 10.03 1.04
N LYS A 116 -0.51 10.69 2.19
CA LYS A 116 0.13 10.05 3.35
C LYS A 116 -0.71 8.93 3.97
N TYR A 117 -2.04 9.09 4.02
CA TYR A 117 -2.95 8.06 4.54
C TYR A 117 -3.11 6.92 3.53
N ASN A 118 -3.20 7.24 2.23
CA ASN A 118 -3.18 6.25 1.16
C ASN A 118 -1.87 5.44 1.16
N SER A 119 -0.72 6.08 1.38
CA SER A 119 0.58 5.39 1.51
C SER A 119 0.60 4.44 2.71
N LEU A 120 0.02 4.83 3.85
CA LEU A 120 -0.12 3.92 4.98
C LEU A 120 -1.10 2.78 4.68
N LEU A 121 -2.23 3.07 4.03
CA LEU A 121 -3.24 2.08 3.66
C LEU A 121 -2.68 1.04 2.66
N MET A 122 -1.88 1.48 1.69
CA MET A 122 -1.10 0.63 0.77
C MET A 122 -0.23 -0.36 1.54
N GLU A 123 0.58 0.13 2.49
CA GLU A 123 1.44 -0.72 3.31
C GLU A 123 0.62 -1.71 4.15
N MET A 124 -0.52 -1.29 4.73
CA MET A 124 -1.38 -2.18 5.50
C MET A 124 -2.01 -3.25 4.61
N TYR A 125 -2.49 -2.91 3.42
CA TYR A 125 -3.02 -3.90 2.47
C TYR A 125 -1.97 -4.93 2.08
N TYR A 126 -0.73 -4.50 1.81
CA TYR A 126 0.36 -5.43 1.54
C TYR A 126 0.65 -6.36 2.74
N ARG A 127 0.73 -5.82 3.96
CA ARG A 127 0.95 -6.61 5.19
C ARG A 127 -0.20 -7.58 5.49
N ALA A 128 -1.41 -7.26 5.05
CA ALA A 128 -2.58 -8.11 5.12
C ALA A 128 -2.71 -9.08 3.93
N GLU A 129 -1.69 -9.17 3.07
CA GLU A 129 -1.66 -10.03 1.87
C GLU A 129 -2.78 -9.69 0.85
N GLN A 130 -3.37 -8.48 0.94
CA GLN A 130 -4.34 -7.93 -0.01
C GLN A 130 -3.59 -7.22 -1.16
N TYR A 131 -2.82 -7.98 -1.93
CA TYR A 131 -1.86 -7.45 -2.91
C TYR A 131 -2.51 -6.59 -3.99
N ASP A 132 -3.68 -6.97 -4.52
CA ASP A 132 -4.38 -6.19 -5.56
C ASP A 132 -4.74 -4.77 -5.08
N LYS A 133 -5.16 -4.63 -3.82
CA LYS A 133 -5.49 -3.32 -3.24
C LYS A 133 -4.25 -2.49 -2.94
N SER A 134 -3.18 -3.13 -2.47
CA SER A 134 -1.89 -2.47 -2.33
C SER A 134 -1.40 -1.94 -3.67
N LEU A 135 -1.45 -2.78 -4.71
CA LEU A 135 -1.05 -2.47 -6.08
C LEU A 135 -1.84 -1.29 -6.64
N ALA A 136 -3.18 -1.32 -6.50
CA ALA A 136 -4.04 -0.25 -6.98
C ALA A 136 -3.71 1.13 -6.36
N ILE A 137 -3.36 1.17 -5.07
CA ILE A 137 -2.96 2.42 -4.42
C ILE A 137 -1.53 2.80 -4.80
N SER A 138 -0.60 1.84 -4.78
CA SER A 138 0.81 2.10 -5.09
C SER A 138 0.99 2.62 -6.51
N SER A 139 0.28 2.09 -7.50
CA SER A 139 0.36 2.57 -8.89
C SER A 139 -0.08 4.03 -9.03
N LYS A 140 -1.12 4.45 -8.29
CA LYS A 140 -1.56 5.86 -8.28
C LYS A 140 -0.51 6.78 -7.68
N ILE A 141 0.11 6.38 -6.56
CA ILE A 141 1.14 7.20 -5.88
C ILE A 141 2.46 7.19 -6.67
N ALA A 142 2.82 6.07 -7.31
CA ALA A 142 4.03 5.96 -8.12
C ALA A 142 3.99 6.85 -9.37
N GLY A 143 2.80 7.08 -9.93
CA GLY A 143 2.58 8.04 -11.01
C GLY A 143 2.52 9.52 -10.58
N ASP A 144 2.61 9.79 -9.28
CA ASP A 144 2.56 11.14 -8.70
C ASP A 144 3.96 11.61 -8.29
N ASP A 145 4.50 12.60 -9.00
CA ASP A 145 5.85 13.15 -8.79
C ASP A 145 5.92 14.25 -7.72
N ARG A 146 4.78 14.65 -7.15
CA ARG A 146 4.70 15.77 -6.20
C ARG A 146 5.37 15.46 -4.85
N ASN A 147 5.50 14.18 -4.50
CA ASN A 147 6.16 13.73 -3.29
C ASN A 147 7.14 12.59 -3.59
N PRO A 148 8.38 12.90 -3.98
CA PRO A 148 9.36 11.89 -4.40
C PRO A 148 9.61 10.79 -3.35
N PRO A 149 9.68 11.08 -2.03
CA PRO A 149 9.76 10.02 -1.01
C PRO A 149 8.57 9.04 -1.02
N LEU A 150 7.34 9.55 -1.11
CA LEU A 150 6.15 8.68 -1.19
C LEU A 150 6.07 7.94 -2.52
N GLN A 151 6.51 8.57 -3.61
CA GLN A 151 6.62 7.95 -4.92
C GLN A 151 7.58 6.76 -4.87
N ALA A 152 8.79 6.95 -4.35
CA ALA A 152 9.79 5.88 -4.20
C ALA A 152 9.26 4.74 -3.33
N LYS A 153 8.63 5.05 -2.19
CA LYS A 153 7.97 4.05 -1.33
C LYS A 153 6.88 3.31 -2.10
N ALA A 154 6.07 3.99 -2.90
CA ALA A 154 5.01 3.36 -3.67
C ALA A 154 5.56 2.41 -4.74
N ARG A 155 6.66 2.76 -5.43
CA ARG A 155 7.32 1.87 -6.41
C ARG A 155 7.76 0.56 -5.78
N VAL A 156 8.32 0.62 -4.56
CA VAL A 156 8.67 -0.57 -3.77
C VAL A 156 7.44 -1.46 -3.55
N TYR A 157 6.34 -0.92 -3.02
CA TYR A 157 5.14 -1.72 -2.75
C TYR A 157 4.44 -2.21 -4.00
N GLN A 158 4.55 -1.50 -5.13
CA GLN A 158 4.04 -1.96 -6.41
C GLN A 158 4.78 -3.22 -6.89
N ALA A 159 6.12 -3.19 -6.87
CA ALA A 159 6.93 -4.34 -7.24
C ALA A 159 6.73 -5.51 -6.28
N LEU A 160 6.73 -5.26 -4.97
CA LEU A 160 6.50 -6.29 -3.97
C LEU A 160 5.13 -6.94 -4.10
N ALA A 161 4.07 -6.16 -4.36
CA ALA A 161 2.73 -6.70 -4.54
C ALA A 161 2.64 -7.61 -5.78
N LEU A 162 3.27 -7.23 -6.90
CA LEU A 162 3.31 -8.07 -8.11
C LEU A 162 4.09 -9.37 -7.87
N ILE A 163 5.26 -9.28 -7.23
CA ILE A 163 6.09 -10.46 -6.96
C ILE A 163 5.39 -11.42 -5.99
N ASP A 164 4.85 -10.92 -4.88
CA ASP A 164 4.23 -11.76 -3.85
C ASP A 164 2.86 -12.32 -4.25
N SER A 165 2.21 -11.72 -5.25
CA SER A 165 1.02 -12.29 -5.93
C SER A 165 1.37 -13.28 -7.05
N GLY A 166 2.66 -13.49 -7.35
CA GLY A 166 3.13 -14.41 -8.38
C GLY A 166 3.12 -13.85 -9.81
N ASN A 167 2.84 -12.56 -9.99
CA ASN A 167 2.78 -11.89 -11.29
C ASN A 167 4.19 -11.50 -11.78
N SER A 168 5.04 -12.51 -12.04
CA SER A 168 6.46 -12.33 -12.38
C SER A 168 6.69 -11.50 -13.65
N ASP A 169 5.90 -11.72 -14.71
CA ASP A 169 6.09 -11.03 -15.98
C ASP A 169 5.78 -9.52 -15.86
N GLU A 170 4.69 -9.17 -15.17
CA GLU A 170 4.34 -7.78 -14.88
C GLU A 170 5.39 -7.12 -13.97
N ALA A 171 5.90 -7.86 -12.97
CA ALA A 171 6.97 -7.38 -12.12
C ALA A 171 8.24 -7.07 -12.93
N LYS A 172 8.65 -7.94 -13.86
CA LYS A 172 9.80 -7.71 -14.75
C LYS A 172 9.63 -6.42 -15.57
N THR A 173 8.47 -6.26 -16.22
CA THR A 173 8.17 -5.05 -16.99
C THR A 173 8.27 -3.80 -16.11
N LEU A 174 7.68 -3.84 -14.92
CA LEU A 174 7.72 -2.73 -13.98
C LEU A 174 9.15 -2.39 -13.53
N LEU A 175 9.99 -3.40 -13.25
CA LEU A 175 11.37 -3.18 -12.86
C LEU A 175 12.18 -2.53 -14.00
N SER A 176 11.95 -2.94 -15.25
CA SER A 176 12.55 -2.29 -16.42
C SER A 176 12.13 -0.83 -16.56
N GLU A 177 10.85 -0.51 -16.33
CA GLU A 177 10.36 0.88 -16.35
C GLU A 177 11.04 1.76 -15.28
N TYR A 178 11.37 1.18 -14.13
CA TYR A 178 12.12 1.85 -13.06
C TYR A 178 13.63 1.84 -13.27
N GLY A 179 14.13 1.15 -14.31
CA GLY A 179 15.56 0.95 -14.55
C GLY A 179 16.23 0.03 -13.54
N TRP A 180 15.44 -0.76 -12.80
CA TRP A 180 15.84 -1.77 -11.83
C TRP A 180 16.04 -3.16 -12.48
N ASP A 181 16.23 -3.23 -13.78
CA ASP A 181 16.56 -4.45 -14.53
C ASP A 181 18.03 -4.53 -14.92
N LYS A 182 18.77 -3.44 -14.76
CA LYS A 182 20.21 -3.35 -15.03
C LYS A 182 21.00 -4.17 -14.00
N ASP A 183 22.20 -4.62 -14.38
CA ASP A 183 23.11 -5.30 -13.46
C ASP A 183 23.25 -4.49 -12.17
N ALA A 184 22.96 -5.13 -11.05
CA ALA A 184 23.03 -4.48 -9.74
C ALA A 184 24.47 -4.06 -9.48
N SER A 185 24.74 -2.77 -9.65
CA SER A 185 26.02 -2.16 -9.32
C SER A 185 26.28 -2.29 -7.82
N ALA A 186 27.53 -2.11 -7.42
CA ALA A 186 27.89 -2.06 -5.99
C ALA A 186 27.16 -0.92 -5.23
N ASP A 187 26.61 0.06 -5.95
CA ASP A 187 25.91 1.23 -5.41
C ASP A 187 24.37 1.12 -5.51
N ALA A 188 23.84 -0.06 -5.90
CA ALA A 188 22.41 -0.26 -6.00
C ALA A 188 21.72 -0.14 -4.64
N ALA A 189 20.58 0.56 -4.59
CA ALA A 189 19.85 0.77 -3.35
C ALA A 189 19.38 -0.57 -2.73
N PRO A 190 19.30 -0.68 -1.40
CA PRO A 190 18.94 -1.95 -0.75
C PRO A 190 17.54 -2.44 -1.13
N GLU A 191 16.59 -1.52 -1.37
CA GLU A 191 15.26 -1.84 -1.89
C GLU A 191 15.31 -2.54 -3.26
N GLU A 192 16.16 -2.05 -4.15
CA GLU A 192 16.32 -2.57 -5.50
C GLU A 192 16.93 -3.97 -5.46
N LEU A 193 18.00 -4.14 -4.67
CA LEU A 193 18.65 -5.43 -4.44
C LEU A 193 17.67 -6.46 -3.87
N TYR A 194 16.89 -6.07 -2.86
CA TYR A 194 15.91 -6.95 -2.23
C TYR A 194 14.79 -7.36 -3.19
N ILE A 195 14.21 -6.40 -3.91
CA ILE A 195 13.11 -6.64 -4.86
C ILE A 195 13.58 -7.53 -6.03
N LYS A 196 14.78 -7.26 -6.57
CA LYS A 196 15.41 -8.13 -7.58
C LYS A 196 15.59 -9.55 -7.04
N ALA A 197 16.10 -9.70 -5.82
CA ALA A 197 16.30 -11.00 -5.21
C ALA A 197 14.98 -11.79 -5.09
N LYS A 198 13.89 -11.13 -4.70
CA LYS A 198 12.57 -11.78 -4.63
C LYS A 198 12.06 -12.21 -6.00
N LEU A 199 12.23 -11.37 -7.03
CA LEU A 199 11.84 -11.72 -8.40
C LEU A 199 12.69 -12.90 -8.93
N MET A 200 13.99 -12.90 -8.67
CA MET A 200 14.88 -14.01 -9.01
C MET A 200 14.49 -15.30 -8.30
N GLN A 201 14.18 -15.24 -6.99
CA GLN A 201 13.67 -16.39 -6.25
C GLN A 201 12.37 -16.92 -6.87
N LEU A 202 11.41 -16.04 -7.18
CA LEU A 202 10.14 -16.41 -7.82
C LEU A 202 10.36 -17.13 -9.15
N ASN A 203 11.41 -16.76 -9.90
CA ASN A 203 11.79 -17.38 -11.17
C ASN A 203 12.69 -18.62 -11.02
N GLY A 204 13.03 -19.04 -9.80
CA GLY A 204 13.94 -20.16 -9.54
C GLY A 204 15.42 -19.84 -9.76
N GLU A 205 15.80 -18.57 -9.95
CA GLU A 205 17.17 -18.09 -10.11
C GLU A 205 17.88 -17.94 -8.76
N TYR A 206 17.87 -18.99 -7.95
CA TYR A 206 18.27 -18.93 -6.53
C TYR A 206 19.72 -18.45 -6.31
N GLY A 207 20.64 -18.76 -7.23
CA GLY A 207 22.04 -18.29 -7.15
C GLY A 207 22.14 -16.77 -7.23
N ASN A 208 21.50 -16.18 -8.24
CA ASN A 208 21.46 -14.73 -8.44
C ASN A 208 20.68 -14.02 -7.32
N ALA A 209 19.58 -14.64 -6.87
CA ALA A 209 18.80 -14.15 -5.74
C ALA A 209 19.67 -14.07 -4.47
N MET A 210 20.42 -15.14 -4.17
CA MET A 210 21.30 -15.19 -2.99
C MET A 210 22.45 -14.20 -3.09
N GLU A 211 23.03 -13.98 -4.28
CA GLU A 211 24.05 -12.94 -4.47
C GLU A 211 23.49 -11.54 -4.12
N SER A 212 22.28 -11.24 -4.58
CA SER A 212 21.62 -9.95 -4.30
C SER A 212 21.30 -9.79 -2.81
N VAL A 213 20.83 -10.85 -2.15
CA VAL A 213 20.64 -10.88 -0.68
C VAL A 213 21.95 -10.64 0.05
N ALA A 214 23.04 -11.29 -0.37
CA ALA A 214 24.35 -11.14 0.24
C ALA A 214 24.87 -9.70 0.12
N LYS A 215 24.60 -9.00 -0.99
CA LYS A 215 24.92 -7.57 -1.15
C LYS A 215 24.16 -6.72 -0.13
N VAL A 216 22.86 -6.97 0.10
CA VAL A 216 22.09 -6.25 1.13
C VAL A 216 22.72 -6.46 2.52
N VAL A 217 23.01 -7.71 2.88
CA VAL A 217 23.59 -8.05 4.19
C VAL A 217 25.00 -7.44 4.36
N ALA A 218 25.84 -7.48 3.32
CA ALA A 218 27.21 -7.00 3.40
C ALA A 218 27.30 -5.47 3.50
N PHE A 219 26.51 -4.74 2.69
CA PHE A 219 26.65 -3.30 2.54
C PHE A 219 25.61 -2.47 3.31
N TYR A 220 24.49 -3.08 3.71
CA TYR A 220 23.38 -2.39 4.38
C TYR A 220 23.03 -3.02 5.74
N SER A 221 24.00 -3.64 6.41
CA SER A 221 23.80 -4.31 7.70
C SER A 221 23.33 -3.40 8.84
N HIS A 222 23.56 -2.10 8.73
CA HIS A 222 23.09 -1.11 9.70
C HIS A 222 21.63 -0.68 9.47
N ASP A 223 21.01 -1.06 8.34
CA ASP A 223 19.66 -0.66 8.00
C ASP A 223 18.65 -1.78 8.34
N PRO A 224 17.95 -1.67 9.49
CA PRO A 224 17.01 -2.69 9.94
C PRO A 224 15.81 -2.89 9.00
N ASP A 225 15.48 -1.92 8.16
CA ASP A 225 14.34 -2.02 7.25
C ASP A 225 14.66 -2.94 6.07
N TRP A 226 15.95 -3.18 5.77
CA TRP A 226 16.39 -4.01 4.65
C TRP A 226 17.16 -5.27 5.05
N ILE A 227 18.00 -5.22 6.10
CA ILE A 227 18.73 -6.43 6.52
C ILE A 227 17.78 -7.53 7.00
N ARG A 228 16.73 -7.19 7.77
CA ARG A 228 15.84 -8.22 8.34
C ARG A 228 15.04 -8.92 7.24
N PRO A 229 14.39 -8.21 6.30
CA PRO A 229 13.73 -8.89 5.18
C PRO A 229 14.70 -9.68 4.29
N ALA A 230 15.91 -9.20 4.07
CA ALA A 230 16.92 -9.91 3.29
C ALA A 230 17.37 -11.22 3.97
N GLU A 231 17.59 -11.24 5.29
CA GLU A 231 17.89 -12.47 6.02
C GLU A 231 16.71 -13.44 6.05
N MET A 232 15.47 -12.93 6.15
CA MET A 232 14.27 -13.77 6.00
C MET A 232 14.22 -14.42 4.62
N LEU A 233 14.50 -13.65 3.55
CA LEU A 233 14.55 -14.13 2.18
C LEU A 233 15.68 -15.16 1.98
N CYS A 234 16.82 -14.98 2.64
CA CYS A 234 17.90 -15.98 2.66
C CYS A 234 17.40 -17.34 3.18
N ALA A 235 16.66 -17.34 4.29
CA ALA A 235 16.08 -18.57 4.85
C ALA A 235 15.03 -19.21 3.92
N GLU A 236 14.23 -18.40 3.24
CA GLU A 236 13.25 -18.87 2.24
C GLU A 236 13.96 -19.53 1.05
N ILE A 237 14.99 -18.89 0.49
CA ILE A 237 15.79 -19.45 -0.61
C ILE A 237 16.48 -20.75 -0.21
N TYR A 238 17.10 -20.83 0.98
CA TYR A 238 17.68 -22.09 1.47
C TYR A 238 16.62 -23.20 1.60
N THR A 239 15.41 -22.85 2.02
CA THR A 239 14.30 -23.80 2.11
C THR A 239 13.88 -24.30 0.73
N ASP A 240 13.78 -23.40 -0.26
CA ASP A 240 13.40 -23.75 -1.63
C ASP A 240 14.46 -24.60 -2.34
N LEU A 241 15.74 -24.46 -1.95
CA LEU A 241 16.86 -25.31 -2.39
C LEU A 241 16.96 -26.67 -1.66
N GLY A 242 16.10 -26.94 -0.68
CA GLY A 242 16.18 -28.14 0.15
C GLY A 242 17.33 -28.14 1.17
N LEU A 243 17.99 -26.99 1.37
CA LEU A 243 19.10 -26.79 2.31
C LEU A 243 18.56 -26.46 3.71
N TYR A 244 17.78 -27.38 4.27
CA TYR A 244 16.99 -27.14 5.48
C TYR A 244 17.82 -26.81 6.72
N ASP A 245 19.02 -27.39 6.87
CA ASP A 245 19.91 -27.10 8.00
C ASP A 245 20.37 -25.63 7.97
N SER A 246 20.75 -25.14 6.78
CA SER A 246 21.12 -23.73 6.57
C SER A 246 19.93 -22.80 6.81
N ALA A 247 18.75 -23.15 6.32
CA ALA A 247 17.53 -22.38 6.55
C ALA A 247 17.18 -22.28 8.04
N GLU A 248 17.31 -23.38 8.80
CA GLU A 248 17.05 -23.40 10.24
C GLU A 248 18.03 -22.54 11.03
N GLU A 249 19.29 -22.50 10.63
CA GLU A 249 20.30 -21.67 11.27
C GLU A 249 20.00 -20.18 11.10
N VAL A 250 19.64 -19.73 9.88
CA VAL A 250 19.21 -18.35 9.64
C VAL A 250 17.91 -18.03 10.42
N CYS A 251 16.95 -18.96 10.43
CA CYS A 251 15.74 -18.85 11.24
C CYS A 251 16.05 -18.67 12.74
N ARG A 252 17.04 -19.40 13.26
CA ARG A 252 17.48 -19.29 14.66
C ARG A 252 18.06 -17.90 14.94
N GLN A 253 18.88 -17.37 14.04
CA GLN A 253 19.47 -16.04 14.15
C GLN A 253 18.39 -14.94 14.19
N ILE A 254 17.45 -14.95 13.23
CA ILE A 254 16.32 -14.01 13.19
C ILE A 254 15.52 -14.04 14.50
N ARG A 255 15.26 -15.22 15.07
CA ARG A 255 14.53 -15.36 16.34
C ARG A 255 15.26 -14.75 17.54
N ILE A 256 16.58 -14.76 17.52
CA ILE A 256 17.41 -14.19 18.59
C ILE A 256 17.48 -12.68 18.44
N LEU A 257 17.75 -12.20 17.22
CA LEU A 257 18.08 -10.80 16.93
C LEU A 257 16.85 -9.91 16.75
N TYR A 258 15.78 -10.40 16.10
CA TYR A 258 14.64 -9.58 15.65
C TYR A 258 13.35 -9.93 16.38
N LYS A 259 13.36 -9.88 17.71
CA LYS A 259 12.15 -10.16 18.50
C LYS A 259 11.03 -9.17 18.17
N ASN A 260 9.80 -9.67 18.11
CA ASN A 260 8.58 -8.89 17.85
C ASN A 260 8.54 -8.16 16.49
N THR A 261 9.28 -8.62 15.48
CA THR A 261 9.19 -8.11 14.10
C THR A 261 8.32 -9.02 13.21
N PRO A 262 7.88 -8.57 12.02
CA PRO A 262 7.17 -9.44 11.07
C PRO A 262 8.00 -10.67 10.66
N GLU A 263 9.31 -10.52 10.52
CA GLU A 263 10.24 -11.59 10.15
C GLU A 263 10.26 -12.69 11.22
N PHE A 264 10.19 -12.30 12.50
CA PHE A 264 10.05 -13.26 13.60
C PHE A 264 8.81 -14.15 13.46
N ASP A 265 7.68 -13.56 13.05
CA ASP A 265 6.43 -14.29 12.85
C ASP A 265 6.50 -15.17 11.60
N LYS A 266 7.12 -14.69 10.51
CA LYS A 266 7.38 -15.46 9.30
C LYS A 266 8.27 -16.67 9.55
N VAL A 267 9.35 -16.51 10.34
CA VAL A 267 10.24 -17.63 10.70
C VAL A 267 9.49 -18.75 11.43
N LYS A 268 8.54 -18.43 12.31
CA LYS A 268 7.73 -19.48 12.96
C LYS A 268 6.98 -20.32 11.94
N LYS A 269 6.36 -19.67 10.95
CA LYS A 269 5.64 -20.36 9.85
C LYS A 269 6.62 -21.16 8.99
N LEU A 270 7.77 -20.57 8.62
CA LEU A 270 8.77 -21.23 7.78
C LEU A 270 9.34 -22.49 8.43
N ARG A 271 9.62 -22.48 9.74
CA ARG A 271 10.12 -23.67 10.45
C ARG A 271 9.13 -24.83 10.43
N ILE A 272 7.82 -24.55 10.61
CA ILE A 272 6.78 -25.56 10.47
C ILE A 272 6.78 -26.14 9.04
N ARG A 273 6.94 -25.30 8.02
CA ARG A 273 7.07 -25.73 6.62
C ARG A 273 8.32 -26.62 6.42
N ILE A 274 9.48 -26.24 6.97
CA ILE A 274 10.72 -27.02 6.89
C ILE A 274 10.54 -28.41 7.53
N GLU A 275 9.93 -28.50 8.71
CA GLU A 275 9.65 -29.78 9.38
C GLU A 275 8.77 -30.69 8.52
N LYS A 276 7.72 -30.13 7.91
CA LYS A 276 6.85 -30.85 6.98
C LYS A 276 7.61 -31.36 5.74
N LEU A 277 8.39 -30.50 5.10
CA LEU A 277 9.18 -30.86 3.91
C LEU A 277 10.22 -31.96 4.21
N ARG A 278 10.87 -31.92 5.38
CA ARG A 278 11.78 -32.99 5.82
C ARG A 278 11.06 -34.32 6.02
N ALA A 279 9.86 -34.30 6.60
CA ALA A 279 9.07 -35.52 6.78
C ALA A 279 8.65 -36.12 5.44
N GLU A 280 8.23 -35.29 4.49
CA GLU A 280 7.89 -35.70 3.12
C GLU A 280 9.09 -36.28 2.38
N GLN A 281 10.27 -35.66 2.51
CA GLN A 281 11.50 -36.18 1.92
C GLN A 281 11.85 -37.58 2.47
N LYS A 282 11.83 -37.75 3.80
CA LYS A 282 12.11 -39.05 4.44
C LYS A 282 11.12 -40.13 4.01
N LEU A 283 9.84 -39.79 3.90
CA LEU A 283 8.82 -40.72 3.43
C LEU A 283 9.10 -41.14 1.98
N ASN A 284 9.39 -40.19 1.09
CA ASN A 284 9.72 -40.48 -0.30
C ASN A 284 10.99 -41.33 -0.45
N GLU A 285 12.00 -41.11 0.39
CA GLU A 285 13.21 -41.94 0.46
C GLU A 285 12.89 -43.37 0.90
N SER A 286 12.02 -43.54 1.92
CA SER A 286 11.60 -44.87 2.37
C SER A 286 10.82 -45.65 1.31
N LEU A 287 9.88 -45.00 0.62
CA LEU A 287 9.10 -45.64 -0.45
C LEU A 287 9.97 -46.08 -1.62
N LYS A 288 10.92 -45.24 -2.05
CA LYS A 288 11.88 -45.59 -3.10
C LYS A 288 12.79 -46.76 -2.72
N SER A 289 13.06 -46.94 -1.43
CA SER A 289 13.86 -48.06 -0.93
C SER A 289 13.10 -49.38 -0.84
N GLU A 290 11.76 -49.34 -0.80
CA GLU A 290 10.89 -50.53 -0.82
C GLU A 290 10.57 -51.01 -2.25
N GLU A 291 10.69 -50.14 -3.25
CA GLU A 291 10.45 -50.44 -4.67
C GLU A 291 11.71 -50.92 -5.43
N ALA A 292 12.91 -50.81 -4.84
CA ALA A 292 14.20 -51.18 -5.43
C ALA A 292 14.69 -52.56 -4.96
#